data_AF-A0AAW6PJW1-F1
#
_entry.id   AF-A0AAW6PJW1-F1
#
_cell.length_a   1.000
_cell.length_b   1.000
_cell.length_c   1.000
_cell.angle_alpha   90.00
_cell.angle_beta   90.00
_cell.angle_gamma   90.00
#
_symmetry.space_group_name_H-M   'P 1'
#
loop_
_entity.id
_entity.type
_entity.pdbx_description
1 polymer ?
#
loop_
_entity_poly.entity_id
_entity_poly.type
_entity_poly.pdbx_seq_one_letter_code
_entity_poly.pdbx_strand_id
1 'polypeptide(L)'
;LLDVDQISEIVSVESADTFKRPIYAGNAIATVQSSASIKVITVRTTGFDPVAAEGGSAAVEAVSAAHNAGISAFVGEELAKSDRPELTAAKIVVSGGRGMGNGDNFKHLYSLADKLGAAVGASRAAVDAGFVPNDMQVGQTGK
;
A
#
# COMPACT_ATOMS: atom_id res chain seq x y z
N LEU A 1 23.81 7.68 -5.36
CA LEU A 1 22.76 8.35 -4.54
C LEU A 1 22.70 9.80 -4.96
N LEU A 2 21.53 10.44 -4.86
CA LEU A 2 21.29 11.80 -5.38
C LEU A 2 21.52 12.93 -4.36
N ASP A 3 21.74 12.60 -3.10
CA ASP A 3 21.94 13.57 -2.00
C ASP A 3 20.80 14.61 -1.90
N VAL A 4 19.56 14.14 -1.99
CA VAL A 4 18.34 14.94 -1.85
C VAL A 4 17.39 14.32 -0.85
N ASP A 5 16.62 15.17 -0.20
CA ASP A 5 15.48 14.82 0.64
C ASP A 5 14.38 14.10 -0.17
N GLN A 6 13.76 13.11 0.48
CA GLN A 6 12.67 12.32 -0.07
C GLN A 6 11.35 12.73 0.61
N ILE A 7 10.28 12.86 -0.17
CA ILE A 7 8.92 13.12 0.34
C ILE A 7 8.08 11.86 0.20
N SER A 8 7.77 11.24 1.33
CA SER A 8 7.02 9.99 1.36
C SER A 8 5.50 10.17 1.35
N GLU A 9 4.79 9.22 0.75
CA GLU A 9 3.34 9.04 0.87
C GLU A 9 2.51 10.29 0.53
N ILE A 10 2.84 11.00 -0.56
CA ILE A 10 2.03 12.17 -0.96
C ILE A 10 0.61 11.75 -1.35
N VAL A 11 -0.34 12.63 -1.03
CA VAL A 11 -1.76 12.48 -1.36
C VAL A 11 -2.30 13.63 -2.22
N SER A 12 -1.49 14.67 -2.44
CA SER A 12 -1.81 15.78 -3.34
C SER A 12 -0.53 16.43 -3.85
N VAL A 13 -0.60 16.95 -5.08
CA VAL A 13 0.41 17.80 -5.71
C VAL A 13 -0.21 19.19 -5.87
N GLU A 14 0.31 20.17 -5.11
CA GLU A 14 -0.20 21.55 -5.16
C GLU A 14 0.56 22.38 -6.22
N SER A 15 1.85 22.07 -6.41
CA SER A 15 2.72 22.63 -7.45
C SER A 15 3.85 21.65 -7.77
N ALA A 16 4.72 22.01 -8.71
CA ALA A 16 5.90 21.21 -9.08
C ALA A 16 6.86 20.92 -7.90
N ASP A 17 6.80 21.71 -6.82
CA ASP A 17 7.68 21.62 -5.66
C ASP A 17 6.95 21.53 -4.33
N THR A 18 5.60 21.53 -4.33
CA THR A 18 4.78 21.55 -3.12
C THR A 18 3.75 20.41 -3.12
N PHE A 19 3.72 19.66 -2.02
CA PHE A 19 2.94 18.43 -1.88
C PHE A 19 2.21 18.38 -0.55
N LYS A 20 1.10 17.65 -0.48
CA LYS A 20 0.46 17.31 0.80
C LYS A 20 0.70 15.85 1.15
N ARG A 21 0.98 15.58 2.42
CA ARG A 21 1.12 14.24 2.96
C ARG A 21 0.51 14.10 4.36
N PRO A 22 -0.06 12.94 4.70
CA PRO A 22 -0.52 12.66 6.05
C PRO A 22 0.66 12.48 7.01
N ILE A 23 0.47 12.95 8.23
CA ILE A 23 1.37 12.74 9.38
C ILE A 23 0.53 12.32 10.59
N TYR A 24 1.18 11.84 11.67
CA TYR A 24 0.50 11.37 12.88
C TYR A 24 -0.63 10.36 12.60
N ALA A 25 -0.31 9.31 11.82
CA ALA A 25 -1.26 8.28 11.40
C ALA A 25 -2.50 8.84 10.67
N GLY A 26 -2.34 9.93 9.91
CA GLY A 26 -3.41 10.55 9.14
C GLY A 26 -4.22 11.60 9.90
N ASN A 27 -3.92 11.85 11.17
CA ASN A 27 -4.65 12.84 11.98
C ASN A 27 -4.36 14.29 11.59
N ALA A 28 -3.27 14.55 10.86
CA ALA A 28 -2.96 15.86 10.31
C ALA A 28 -2.39 15.73 8.89
N ILE A 29 -2.59 16.78 8.10
CA ILE A 29 -2.04 16.91 6.75
C ILE A 29 -0.97 17.99 6.77
N ALA A 30 0.25 17.64 6.37
CA ALA A 30 1.34 18.57 6.19
C ALA A 30 1.42 18.99 4.72
N THR A 31 1.51 20.29 4.47
CA THR A 31 1.93 20.85 3.19
C THR A 31 3.44 21.06 3.22
N VAL A 32 4.16 20.42 2.31
CA VAL A 32 5.63 20.42 2.27
C VAL A 32 6.09 20.96 0.93
N GLN A 33 6.87 22.04 0.96
CA GLN A 33 7.59 22.54 -0.20
C GLN A 33 9.05 22.07 -0.12
N SER A 34 9.57 21.49 -1.21
CA SER A 34 10.98 21.08 -1.30
C SER A 34 11.75 22.07 -2.17
N SER A 35 12.97 22.41 -1.74
CA SER A 35 13.93 23.20 -2.53
C SER A 35 14.91 22.34 -3.35
N ALA A 36 14.86 21.01 -3.22
CA ALA A 36 15.76 20.10 -3.92
C ALA A 36 15.62 20.21 -5.45
N SER A 37 16.73 20.09 -6.19
CA SER A 37 16.71 20.16 -7.66
C SER A 37 16.01 18.96 -8.30
N ILE A 38 16.04 17.80 -7.65
CA ILE A 38 15.35 16.58 -8.07
C ILE A 38 14.34 16.21 -6.97
N LYS A 39 13.09 15.94 -7.36
CA LYS A 39 12.03 15.53 -6.44
C LYS A 39 11.97 14.01 -6.36
N VAL A 40 12.50 13.43 -5.27
CA VAL A 40 12.33 12.00 -4.99
C VAL A 40 11.08 11.84 -4.13
N ILE A 41 10.06 11.23 -4.71
CA ILE A 41 8.71 11.16 -4.11
C ILE A 41 8.19 9.73 -4.20
N THR A 42 7.52 9.27 -3.15
CA THR A 42 6.64 8.09 -3.22
C THR A 42 5.19 8.56 -3.10
N VAL A 43 4.31 7.95 -3.87
CA VAL A 43 2.89 8.36 -3.97
C VAL A 43 2.02 7.33 -3.25
N ARG A 44 1.08 7.80 -2.44
CA ARG A 44 0.06 6.92 -1.86
C ARG A 44 -0.86 6.41 -2.97
N THR A 45 -0.90 5.10 -3.18
CA THR A 45 -1.64 4.47 -4.29
C THR A 45 -3.14 4.78 -4.28
N THR A 46 -3.73 4.98 -3.11
CA THR A 46 -5.15 5.33 -2.94
C THR A 46 -5.43 6.84 -2.97
N GLY A 47 -4.39 7.68 -3.08
CA GLY A 47 -4.51 9.14 -3.07
C GLY A 47 -4.88 9.77 -4.41
N PHE A 48 -4.78 8.99 -5.50
CA PHE A 48 -5.00 9.48 -6.85
C PHE A 48 -5.82 8.49 -7.65
N ASP A 49 -6.68 9.01 -8.53
CA ASP A 49 -7.42 8.17 -9.46
C ASP A 49 -6.45 7.51 -10.46
N PRO A 50 -6.69 6.23 -10.81
CA PRO A 50 -5.90 5.58 -11.84
C PRO A 50 -6.10 6.30 -13.19
N VAL A 51 -5.00 6.46 -13.93
CA VAL A 51 -5.06 6.92 -15.32
C VAL A 51 -5.64 5.81 -16.22
N ALA A 52 -6.11 6.19 -17.40
CA ALA A 52 -6.53 5.21 -18.40
C ALA A 52 -5.37 4.27 -18.76
N ALA A 53 -5.65 2.96 -18.81
CA ALA A 53 -4.64 1.95 -19.15
C ALA A 53 -4.23 1.99 -20.63
N GLU A 54 -5.06 2.60 -21.49
CA GLU A 54 -4.88 2.67 -22.94
C GLU A 54 -5.02 4.11 -23.44
N GLY A 55 -4.52 4.37 -24.64
CA GLY A 55 -4.60 5.68 -25.32
C GLY A 55 -3.35 6.56 -25.18
N GLY A 56 -2.37 6.16 -24.36
CA GLY A 56 -1.03 6.76 -24.32
C GLY A 56 -0.11 6.20 -25.41
N SER A 57 0.84 7.03 -25.87
CA SER A 57 1.94 6.60 -26.73
C SER A 57 3.24 7.13 -26.15
N ALA A 58 4.20 6.25 -25.89
CA ALA A 58 5.52 6.60 -25.36
C ALA A 58 6.58 5.74 -26.05
N ALA A 59 7.75 6.33 -26.31
CA ALA A 59 8.89 5.60 -26.83
C ALA A 59 9.49 4.70 -25.75
N VAL A 60 9.90 3.49 -26.14
CA VAL A 60 10.65 2.59 -25.26
C VAL A 60 12.13 2.82 -25.49
N GLU A 61 12.83 3.27 -24.45
CA GLU A 61 14.27 3.51 -24.49
C GLU A 61 15.01 2.52 -23.59
N ALA A 62 16.08 1.91 -24.11
CA ALA A 62 16.91 1.01 -23.33
C ALA A 62 17.84 1.83 -22.42
N VAL A 63 17.77 1.56 -21.11
CA VAL A 63 18.64 2.19 -20.12
C VAL A 63 19.75 1.21 -19.74
N SER A 64 21.01 1.67 -19.74
CA SER A 64 22.22 0.84 -19.50
C SER A 64 22.50 0.53 -18.03
N ALA A 65 21.63 0.94 -17.11
CA ALA A 65 21.89 0.91 -15.67
C ALA A 65 21.44 -0.41 -15.02
N ALA A 66 22.33 -1.39 -14.94
CA ALA A 66 22.23 -2.50 -13.99
C ALA A 66 23.32 -2.37 -12.92
N HIS A 67 23.12 -1.48 -11.94
CA HIS A 67 23.95 -1.47 -10.75
C HIS A 67 23.48 -2.59 -9.81
N ASN A 68 23.96 -3.81 -10.04
CA ASN A 68 23.88 -4.85 -9.03
C ASN A 68 25.02 -4.63 -8.02
N ALA A 69 24.68 -4.16 -6.83
CA ALA A 69 25.65 -4.00 -5.74
C ALA A 69 26.19 -5.34 -5.22
N GLY A 70 25.60 -6.49 -5.60
CA GLY A 70 26.04 -7.83 -5.22
C GLY A 70 25.81 -8.18 -3.74
N ILE A 71 25.16 -7.29 -2.99
CA ILE A 71 24.91 -7.42 -1.55
C ILE A 71 23.54 -8.02 -1.22
N SER A 72 22.69 -8.23 -2.23
CA SER A 72 21.39 -8.89 -2.09
C SER A 72 21.08 -9.74 -3.33
N ALA A 73 20.32 -10.81 -3.13
CA ALA A 73 19.83 -11.67 -4.19
C ALA A 73 18.38 -12.06 -3.90
N PHE A 74 17.55 -12.12 -4.95
CA PHE A 74 16.21 -12.68 -4.85
C PHE A 74 16.32 -14.22 -4.80
N VAL A 75 15.83 -14.83 -3.72
CA VAL A 75 15.88 -16.30 -3.51
C VAL A 75 14.53 -16.95 -3.85
N GLY A 76 13.43 -16.24 -3.61
CA GLY A 76 12.08 -16.70 -3.86
C GLY A 76 11.06 -15.81 -3.15
N GLU A 77 9.79 -16.02 -3.47
CA GLU A 77 8.66 -15.36 -2.82
C GLU A 77 7.55 -16.38 -2.53
N GLU A 78 6.86 -16.20 -1.41
CA GLU A 78 5.66 -16.94 -1.08
C GLU A 78 4.49 -15.95 -1.06
N LEU A 79 3.68 -15.99 -2.11
CA LEU A 79 2.52 -15.13 -2.25
C LEU A 79 1.31 -15.77 -1.57
N ALA A 80 0.64 -15.02 -0.70
CA ALA A 80 -0.64 -15.42 -0.13
C ALA A 80 -1.66 -15.59 -1.28
N LYS A 81 -2.07 -16.84 -1.53
CA LYS A 81 -3.09 -17.16 -2.54
C LYS A 81 -4.47 -16.94 -1.93
N SER A 82 -5.22 -16.03 -2.52
CA SER A 82 -6.61 -15.76 -2.16
C SER A 82 -7.42 -15.58 -3.43
N ASP A 83 -8.58 -16.23 -3.50
CA ASP A 83 -9.57 -16.00 -4.56
C ASP A 83 -10.36 -14.69 -4.33
N ARG A 84 -10.11 -14.01 -3.20
CA ARG A 84 -10.76 -12.74 -2.84
C ARG A 84 -9.98 -11.55 -3.40
N PRO A 85 -10.67 -10.43 -3.67
CA PRO A 85 -10.01 -9.19 -4.09
C PRO A 85 -8.85 -8.81 -3.17
N GLU A 86 -7.81 -8.22 -3.75
CA GLU A 86 -6.69 -7.66 -2.99
C GLU A 86 -7.17 -6.48 -2.12
N LEU A 87 -6.67 -6.39 -0.89
CA LEU A 87 -7.19 -5.51 0.15
C LEU A 87 -7.06 -4.01 -0.17
N THR A 88 -6.00 -3.59 -0.84
CA THR A 88 -5.78 -2.19 -1.27
C THR A 88 -6.63 -1.79 -2.48
N ALA A 89 -7.08 -2.76 -3.28
CA ALA A 89 -7.89 -2.53 -4.48
C ALA A 89 -9.40 -2.79 -4.27
N ALA A 90 -9.79 -3.37 -3.14
CA ALA A 90 -11.17 -3.78 -2.90
C ALA A 90 -12.10 -2.59 -2.64
N LYS A 91 -13.28 -2.61 -3.27
CA LYS A 91 -14.34 -1.61 -3.03
C LYS A 91 -15.00 -1.75 -1.66
N ILE A 92 -15.06 -2.99 -1.15
CA ILE A 92 -15.66 -3.33 0.13
C ILE A 92 -14.64 -4.15 0.91
N VAL A 93 -14.47 -3.82 2.18
CA VAL A 93 -13.60 -4.54 3.11
C VAL A 93 -14.40 -4.95 4.34
N VAL A 94 -14.34 -6.24 4.68
CA VAL A 94 -14.91 -6.77 5.92
C VAL A 94 -13.76 -7.10 6.87
N SER A 95 -13.63 -6.36 7.97
CA SER A 95 -12.47 -6.47 8.86
C SER A 95 -12.80 -7.14 10.19
N GLY A 96 -11.94 -8.06 10.62
CA GLY A 96 -11.98 -8.72 11.92
C GLY A 96 -10.95 -8.16 12.90
N GLY A 97 -11.17 -8.39 14.20
CA GLY A 97 -10.22 -8.01 15.23
C GLY A 97 -10.16 -9.03 16.37
N ARG A 98 -9.54 -8.66 17.48
CA ARG A 98 -9.45 -9.53 18.67
C ARG A 98 -10.82 -10.01 19.19
N GLY A 99 -11.90 -9.26 18.94
CA GLY A 99 -13.27 -9.66 19.27
C GLY A 99 -13.76 -10.93 18.58
N MET A 100 -13.07 -11.40 17.53
CA MET A 100 -13.34 -12.71 16.91
C MET A 100 -13.03 -13.87 17.86
N GLY A 101 -12.23 -13.66 18.91
CA GLY A 101 -11.90 -14.66 19.92
C GLY A 101 -10.87 -15.70 19.47
N ASN A 102 -10.92 -16.16 18.22
CA ASN A 102 -9.95 -17.07 17.60
C ASN A 102 -9.97 -16.96 16.07
N GLY A 103 -9.04 -17.65 15.40
CA GLY A 103 -8.95 -17.73 13.93
C GLY A 103 -10.12 -18.45 13.27
N ASP A 104 -10.67 -19.52 13.88
CA ASP A 104 -11.78 -20.28 13.31
C ASP A 104 -13.03 -19.43 13.08
N ASN A 105 -13.25 -18.41 13.90
CA ASN A 105 -14.39 -17.50 13.77
C ASN A 105 -14.26 -16.54 12.57
N PHE A 106 -13.07 -16.35 11.99
CA PHE A 106 -12.91 -15.56 10.74
C PHE A 106 -13.68 -16.15 9.56
N LYS A 107 -14.06 -17.44 9.60
CA LYS A 107 -14.96 -18.05 8.62
C LYS A 107 -16.27 -17.29 8.43
N HIS A 108 -16.77 -16.64 9.48
CA HIS A 108 -17.98 -15.81 9.40
C HIS A 108 -17.74 -14.56 8.55
N LEU A 109 -16.56 -13.94 8.68
CA LEU A 109 -16.16 -12.79 7.86
C LEU A 109 -15.91 -13.20 6.41
N TYR A 110 -15.28 -14.36 6.20
CA TYR A 110 -15.09 -14.91 4.86
C TYR A 110 -16.43 -15.14 4.16
N SER A 111 -17.41 -15.77 4.84
CA SER A 111 -18.73 -16.00 4.25
C SER A 111 -19.48 -14.70 3.91
N LEU A 112 -19.33 -13.66 4.73
CA LEU A 112 -19.91 -12.35 4.44
C LEU A 112 -19.20 -11.69 3.26
N ALA A 113 -17.87 -11.73 3.26
CA ALA A 113 -17.05 -11.12 2.20
C ALA A 113 -17.36 -11.74 0.84
N ASP A 114 -17.51 -13.07 0.77
CA ASP A 114 -17.84 -13.79 -0.47
C ASP A 114 -19.19 -13.33 -1.05
N LYS A 115 -20.18 -13.05 -0.20
CA LYS A 115 -21.49 -12.52 -0.63
C LYS A 115 -21.43 -11.08 -1.13
N LEU A 116 -20.47 -10.31 -0.65
CA LEU A 116 -20.31 -8.89 -0.99
C LEU A 116 -19.26 -8.67 -2.09
N GLY A 117 -18.54 -9.71 -2.51
CA GLY A 117 -17.34 -9.56 -3.34
C GLY A 117 -16.29 -8.68 -2.67
N ALA A 118 -16.15 -8.79 -1.35
CA ALA A 118 -15.28 -7.96 -0.53
C ALA A 118 -13.92 -8.61 -0.26
N ALA A 119 -12.91 -7.80 0.05
CA ALA A 119 -11.70 -8.27 0.70
C ALA A 119 -11.92 -8.44 2.21
N VAL A 120 -11.03 -9.19 2.86
CA VAL A 120 -11.08 -9.41 4.31
C VAL A 120 -9.83 -8.81 4.93
N GLY A 121 -10.03 -7.91 5.89
CA GLY A 121 -8.96 -7.25 6.64
C GLY A 121 -8.90 -7.70 8.10
N ALA A 122 -7.85 -7.30 8.79
CA ALA A 122 -7.62 -7.63 10.19
C ALA A 122 -6.96 -6.48 10.95
N SER A 123 -7.29 -6.33 12.23
CA SER A 123 -6.52 -5.45 13.11
C SER A 123 -5.21 -6.10 13.54
N ARG A 124 -4.23 -5.28 13.92
CA ARG A 124 -2.95 -5.76 14.49
C ARG A 124 -3.16 -6.75 15.64
N ALA A 125 -4.16 -6.53 16.49
CA ALA A 125 -4.44 -7.42 17.61
C ALA A 125 -4.89 -8.83 17.20
N ALA A 126 -5.51 -9.00 16.02
CA ALA A 126 -5.84 -10.32 15.50
C ALA A 126 -4.62 -11.01 14.87
N VAL A 127 -3.75 -10.25 14.21
CA VAL A 127 -2.49 -10.75 13.65
C VAL A 127 -1.53 -11.18 14.76
N ASP A 128 -1.31 -10.32 15.75
CA ASP A 128 -0.44 -10.60 16.91
C ASP A 128 -0.95 -11.82 17.72
N ALA A 129 -2.26 -12.10 17.68
CA ALA A 129 -2.88 -13.27 18.31
C ALA A 129 -2.86 -14.54 17.44
N GLY A 130 -2.30 -14.47 16.22
CA GLY A 130 -2.19 -15.61 15.30
C GLY A 130 -3.51 -16.03 14.66
N PHE A 131 -4.53 -15.16 14.64
CA PHE A 131 -5.84 -15.51 14.05
C PHE A 131 -5.78 -15.50 12.52
N VAL A 132 -4.95 -14.63 11.95
CA VAL A 132 -4.80 -14.35 10.52
C VAL A 132 -3.38 -13.85 10.22
N PRO A 133 -2.89 -14.00 8.98
CA PRO A 133 -1.56 -13.55 8.59
C PRO A 133 -1.42 -12.01 8.53
N ASN A 134 -0.17 -11.52 8.56
CA ASN A 134 0.14 -10.08 8.64
C ASN A 134 -0.24 -9.28 7.38
N ASP A 135 -0.28 -9.93 6.22
CA ASP A 135 -0.72 -9.32 4.96
C ASP A 135 -2.20 -8.90 4.97
N MET A 136 -3.01 -9.46 5.88
CA MET A 136 -4.39 -9.02 6.11
C MET A 136 -4.48 -7.78 7.02
N GLN A 137 -3.37 -7.32 7.62
CA GLN A 137 -3.41 -6.21 8.57
C GLN A 137 -3.79 -4.89 7.89
N VAL A 138 -4.77 -4.18 8.47
CA VAL A 138 -5.17 -2.83 8.05
C VAL A 138 -4.71 -1.80 9.09
N GLY A 139 -4.10 -0.70 8.65
CA GLY A 139 -3.71 0.43 9.48
C GLY A 139 -2.26 0.86 9.28
N GLN A 140 -1.72 1.69 10.17
CA GLN A 140 -0.43 2.38 9.96
C GLN A 140 0.77 1.49 9.60
N THR A 141 0.79 0.25 10.11
CA THR A 141 1.88 -0.73 9.87
C THR A 141 1.43 -1.89 8.98
N GLY A 142 0.22 -1.80 8.42
CA GLY A 142 -0.34 -2.74 7.46
C GLY A 142 -0.67 -2.03 6.15
N LYS A 143 -1.72 -2.49 5.48
CA LYS A 143 -2.30 -1.87 4.29
C LYS A 143 -3.23 -0.71 4.64
#